data_AF-A0A537DFE8-F1
#
_entry.id   AF-A0A537DFE8-F1
#
_cell.length_a   1.000
_cell.length_b   1.000
_cell.length_c   1.000
_cell.angle_alpha   90.00
_cell.angle_beta   90.00
_cell.angle_gamma   90.00
#
_symmetry.space_group_name_H-M   'P 1'
#
loop_
_entity.id
_entity.type
_entity.pdbx_description
1 polymer ?
#
loop_
_entity_poly.entity_id
_entity_poly.type
_entity_poly.pdbx_seq_one_letter_code
_entity_poly.pdbx_strand_id
1 'polypeptide(L)'
;MNRLCCLLVLSAALASFSAAAQYPGKPVRIVVPFSAGGTTDILARAVGQKLTAAWSQPIVIDNRPGASGMIGAEMVAKAPPDGYTVLLASVAEVAINQSLYARMTYDPLKDLAPVTLAGFTPLILVVHPSVQARSVKELIGLAKAKPGRFTFASPGNGSVQHLSGELMKTVARVDITHVPYKGGAPAVTDLVGGQISMFFAGMPIVMPHVKAGRLRALAVTVTRRSPAAPEVPTMEEAGVPGFDISNWFGVYVPAATPKAVIAKLNSEMSRVLNLADVKERLAEQGLETVGNSVEQFDAFFRAEILKYDKIIRESGARPD
;
A
#
# COMPACT_ATOMS: atom_id res chain seq x y z
N MET A 1 3.42 -37.40 -46.41
CA MET A 1 3.24 -36.01 -45.92
C MET A 1 2.50 -35.91 -44.58
N ASN A 2 1.47 -36.71 -44.28
CA ASN A 2 0.70 -36.55 -43.03
C ASN A 2 1.41 -36.96 -41.72
N ARG A 3 2.47 -37.78 -41.77
CA ARG A 3 3.22 -38.17 -40.55
C ARG A 3 4.23 -37.12 -40.08
N LEU A 4 4.74 -36.27 -40.97
CA LEU A 4 5.65 -35.18 -40.59
C LEU A 4 4.92 -34.01 -39.90
N CYS A 5 3.69 -33.70 -40.31
CA CYS A 5 2.89 -32.65 -39.65
C CYS A 5 2.50 -33.00 -38.21
N CYS A 6 2.25 -34.28 -37.90
CA CYS A 6 1.94 -34.70 -36.52
C CYS A 6 3.16 -34.61 -35.57
N LEU A 7 4.38 -34.80 -36.07
CA LEU A 7 5.60 -34.70 -35.27
C LEU A 7 5.96 -33.23 -34.94
N LEU A 8 5.69 -32.29 -35.84
CA LEU A 8 5.95 -30.86 -35.62
C LEU A 8 4.99 -30.22 -34.60
N VAL A 9 3.74 -30.67 -34.51
CA VAL A 9 2.77 -30.18 -33.51
C VAL A 9 3.10 -30.68 -32.09
N LEU A 10 3.67 -31.88 -31.97
CA LEU A 10 4.03 -32.44 -30.66
C LEU A 10 5.27 -31.78 -30.04
N SER A 11 6.24 -31.34 -30.85
CA SER A 11 7.43 -30.62 -30.36
C SER A 11 7.13 -29.19 -29.88
N ALA A 12 6.12 -28.52 -30.46
CA ALA A 12 5.72 -27.18 -30.01
C ALA A 12 5.01 -27.19 -28.64
N ALA A 13 4.33 -28.28 -28.29
CA ALA A 13 3.67 -28.43 -26.98
C ALA A 13 4.67 -28.68 -25.83
N LEU A 14 5.82 -29.31 -26.10
CA LEU A 14 6.85 -29.61 -25.10
C LEU A 14 7.72 -28.38 -24.74
N ALA A 15 7.92 -27.43 -25.66
CA ALA A 15 8.69 -26.22 -25.39
C ALA A 15 8.00 -25.28 -24.38
N SER A 16 6.67 -25.23 -24.39
CA SER A 16 5.88 -24.40 -23.46
C SER A 16 5.91 -24.89 -22.01
N PHE A 17 6.21 -26.18 -21.77
CA PHE A 17 6.30 -26.73 -20.41
C PHE A 17 7.65 -26.45 -19.74
N SER A 18 8.71 -26.21 -20.54
CA SER A 18 10.07 -25.95 -20.02
C SER A 18 10.24 -24.51 -19.49
N ALA A 19 9.60 -23.51 -20.12
CA ALA A 19 9.76 -22.11 -19.73
C ALA A 19 9.18 -21.79 -18.32
N ALA A 20 8.09 -22.45 -17.92
CA ALA A 20 7.54 -22.29 -16.58
C ALA A 20 8.44 -22.93 -15.49
N ALA A 21 9.15 -24.01 -15.83
CA ALA A 21 10.10 -24.66 -14.93
C ALA A 21 11.33 -23.77 -14.64
N GLN A 22 11.69 -22.87 -15.55
CA GLN A 22 12.90 -22.01 -15.46
C GLN A 22 12.66 -20.58 -14.96
N TYR A 23 11.42 -20.19 -14.66
CA TYR A 23 11.13 -18.87 -14.11
C TYR A 23 11.72 -18.67 -12.70
N PRO A 24 12.36 -17.51 -12.39
CA PRO A 24 12.72 -16.43 -13.33
C PRO A 24 14.09 -16.68 -14.02
N GLY A 25 14.16 -16.43 -15.33
CA GLY A 25 15.40 -16.52 -16.14
C GLY A 25 16.00 -15.17 -16.57
N LYS A 26 15.39 -14.06 -16.14
CA LYS A 26 15.82 -12.68 -16.39
C LYS A 26 15.39 -11.78 -15.21
N PRO A 27 15.84 -10.52 -15.11
CA PRO A 27 15.42 -9.61 -14.06
C PRO A 27 13.89 -9.49 -13.95
N VAL A 28 13.38 -9.46 -12.71
CA VAL A 28 11.97 -9.20 -12.41
C VAL A 28 11.82 -7.75 -11.96
N ARG A 29 10.85 -7.05 -12.55
CA ARG A 29 10.52 -5.67 -12.20
C ARG A 29 9.35 -5.63 -11.23
N ILE A 30 9.56 -5.04 -10.05
CA ILE A 30 8.49 -4.71 -9.11
C ILE A 30 8.16 -3.22 -9.27
N VAL A 31 6.99 -2.94 -9.83
CA VAL A 31 6.43 -1.60 -9.95
C VAL A 31 5.82 -1.19 -8.61
N VAL A 32 6.28 -0.06 -8.09
CA VAL A 32 5.78 0.58 -6.87
C VAL A 32 5.05 1.86 -7.27
N PRO A 33 3.71 1.97 -7.11
CA PRO A 33 2.94 3.11 -7.64
C PRO A 33 3.08 4.44 -6.89
N PHE A 34 4.12 4.59 -6.08
CA PHE A 34 4.36 5.77 -5.25
C PHE A 34 5.85 6.15 -5.25
N SER A 35 6.14 7.37 -4.80
CA SER A 35 7.52 7.87 -4.70
C SER A 35 8.41 6.96 -3.84
N ALA A 36 9.70 6.91 -4.18
CA ALA A 36 10.70 6.25 -3.36
C ALA A 36 10.72 6.80 -1.93
N GLY A 37 11.09 5.96 -0.96
CA GLY A 37 11.09 6.28 0.47
C GLY A 37 9.71 6.22 1.14
N GLY A 38 8.63 5.93 0.40
CA GLY A 38 7.31 5.63 0.97
C GLY A 38 7.24 4.23 1.58
N THR A 39 6.18 3.93 2.34
CA THR A 39 6.01 2.61 2.98
C THR A 39 6.05 1.45 1.97
N THR A 40 5.37 1.58 0.83
CA THR A 40 5.38 0.57 -0.24
C THR A 40 6.78 0.34 -0.80
N ASP A 41 7.59 1.40 -0.96
CA ASP A 41 8.97 1.31 -1.44
C ASP A 41 9.90 0.63 -0.42
N ILE A 42 9.75 0.95 0.87
CA ILE A 42 10.48 0.29 1.95
C ILE A 42 10.21 -1.22 1.94
N LEU A 43 8.93 -1.62 1.84
CA LEU A 43 8.53 -3.03 1.74
C LEU A 43 9.10 -3.69 0.47
N ALA A 44 8.98 -3.03 -0.68
CA ALA A 44 9.48 -3.54 -1.95
C ALA A 44 10.99 -3.81 -1.92
N ARG A 45 11.76 -2.90 -1.33
CA ARG A 45 13.22 -3.03 -1.21
C ARG A 45 13.61 -4.14 -0.22
N ALA A 46 12.92 -4.24 0.91
CA ALA A 46 13.16 -5.30 1.90
C ALA A 46 12.95 -6.69 1.29
N VAL A 47 11.85 -6.87 0.55
CA VAL A 47 11.51 -8.14 -0.11
C VAL A 47 12.41 -8.38 -1.33
N GLY A 48 12.60 -7.36 -2.17
CA GLY A 48 13.39 -7.45 -3.40
C GLY A 48 14.86 -7.82 -3.17
N GLN A 49 15.46 -7.35 -2.08
CA GLN A 49 16.81 -7.75 -1.68
C GLN A 49 16.90 -9.26 -1.43
N LYS A 50 15.93 -9.84 -0.72
CA LYS A 50 15.90 -11.28 -0.39
C LYS A 50 15.57 -12.14 -1.61
N LEU A 51 14.65 -11.69 -2.46
CA LEU A 51 14.31 -12.36 -3.71
C LEU A 51 15.49 -12.38 -4.69
N THR A 52 16.26 -11.29 -4.77
CA THR A 52 17.46 -11.24 -5.61
C THR A 52 18.46 -12.33 -5.20
N ALA A 53 18.68 -12.49 -3.89
CA ALA A 53 19.55 -13.53 -3.37
C ALA A 53 19.00 -14.94 -3.63
N ALA A 54 17.68 -15.13 -3.48
CA ALA A 54 17.03 -16.43 -3.65
C ALA A 54 17.03 -16.90 -5.12
N TRP A 55 16.75 -16.01 -6.07
CA TRP A 55 16.62 -16.34 -7.48
C TRP A 55 17.90 -16.20 -8.28
N SER A 56 18.93 -15.55 -7.74
CA SER A 56 20.12 -15.15 -8.50
C SER A 56 19.75 -14.35 -9.76
N GLN A 57 18.63 -13.64 -9.71
CA GLN A 57 18.13 -12.73 -10.74
C GLN A 57 17.87 -11.37 -10.10
N PRO A 58 18.26 -10.26 -10.75
CA PRO A 58 18.01 -8.94 -10.20
C PRO A 58 16.51 -8.66 -10.01
N ILE A 59 16.15 -8.15 -8.83
CA ILE A 59 14.86 -7.50 -8.61
C ILE A 59 15.02 -5.99 -8.78
N VAL A 60 14.34 -5.44 -9.79
CA VAL A 60 14.37 -4.00 -10.09
C VAL A 60 13.13 -3.35 -9.49
N ILE A 61 13.32 -2.43 -8.54
CA ILE A 61 12.23 -1.62 -7.98
C ILE A 61 12.03 -0.39 -8.89
N ASP A 62 10.84 -0.28 -9.49
CA ASP A 62 10.47 0.79 -10.42
C ASP A 62 9.35 1.66 -9.80
N ASN A 63 9.71 2.82 -9.25
CA ASN A 63 8.75 3.75 -8.67
C ASN A 63 8.01 4.54 -9.76
N ARG A 64 6.69 4.32 -9.90
CA ARG A 64 5.80 4.96 -10.89
C ARG A 64 4.65 5.73 -10.23
N PRO A 65 4.94 6.87 -9.59
CA PRO A 65 3.93 7.64 -8.88
C PRO A 65 2.96 8.38 -9.81
N GLY A 66 1.75 8.61 -9.30
CA GLY A 66 0.78 9.53 -9.89
C GLY A 66 -0.64 8.97 -9.88
N ALA A 67 -1.62 9.87 -9.89
CA ALA A 67 -3.05 9.56 -9.87
C ALA A 67 -3.43 8.51 -8.79
N SER A 68 -2.94 8.70 -7.56
CA SER A 68 -3.16 7.77 -6.43
C SER A 68 -2.80 6.31 -6.75
N GLY A 69 -1.67 6.12 -7.42
CA GLY A 69 -1.14 4.81 -7.80
C GLY A 69 -1.70 4.22 -9.09
N MET A 70 -2.72 4.84 -9.71
CA MET A 70 -3.34 4.29 -10.93
C MET A 70 -2.37 4.19 -12.10
N ILE A 71 -1.41 5.12 -12.24
CA ILE A 71 -0.43 5.08 -13.35
C ILE A 71 0.44 3.82 -13.28
N GLY A 72 0.95 3.49 -12.09
CA GLY A 72 1.76 2.30 -11.87
C GLY A 72 0.94 1.01 -12.03
N ALA A 73 -0.27 0.99 -11.47
CA ALA A 73 -1.16 -0.17 -11.56
C ALA A 73 -1.61 -0.45 -12.99
N GLU A 74 -2.01 0.56 -13.76
CA GLU A 74 -2.38 0.44 -15.18
C GLU A 74 -1.22 -0.12 -16.01
N MET A 75 0.00 0.36 -15.76
CA MET A 75 1.19 -0.14 -16.46
C MET A 75 1.37 -1.64 -16.24
N VAL A 76 1.14 -2.14 -15.03
CA VAL A 76 1.24 -3.57 -14.74
C VAL A 76 0.06 -4.33 -15.33
N ALA A 77 -1.17 -3.84 -15.17
CA ALA A 77 -2.37 -4.46 -15.73
C ALA A 77 -2.26 -4.72 -17.25
N LYS A 78 -1.56 -3.82 -17.98
CA LYS A 78 -1.36 -3.91 -19.43
C LYS A 78 -0.01 -4.53 -19.84
N ALA A 79 0.80 -5.00 -18.89
CA ALA A 79 2.09 -5.62 -19.18
C ALA A 79 1.92 -7.03 -19.78
N PRO A 80 2.94 -7.57 -20.46
CA PRO A 80 2.95 -8.97 -20.87
C PRO A 80 2.70 -9.89 -19.65
N PRO A 81 1.79 -10.87 -19.76
CA PRO A 81 1.44 -11.78 -18.67
C PRO A 81 2.51 -12.88 -18.47
N ASP A 82 3.78 -12.50 -18.39
CA ASP A 82 4.93 -13.41 -18.27
C ASP A 82 5.49 -13.49 -16.84
N GLY A 83 4.92 -12.72 -15.91
CA GLY A 83 5.31 -12.63 -14.50
C GLY A 83 6.58 -11.82 -14.23
N TYR A 84 7.18 -11.15 -15.22
CA TYR A 84 8.37 -10.32 -15.01
C TYR A 84 8.05 -8.85 -14.70
N THR A 85 6.78 -8.46 -14.83
CA THR A 85 6.28 -7.19 -14.29
C THR A 85 5.28 -7.50 -13.17
N VAL A 86 5.68 -7.16 -11.96
CA VAL A 86 4.92 -7.39 -10.72
C VAL A 86 4.51 -6.03 -10.17
N LEU A 87 3.29 -5.92 -9.68
CA LEU A 87 2.80 -4.75 -8.96
C LEU A 87 2.89 -5.02 -7.45
N LEU A 88 3.53 -4.12 -6.69
CA LEU A 88 3.32 -4.04 -5.25
C LEU A 88 2.42 -2.84 -4.98
N ALA A 89 1.13 -3.11 -4.82
CA ALA A 89 0.09 -2.10 -4.66
C ALA A 89 -0.21 -1.82 -3.20
N SER A 90 -0.60 -0.58 -2.90
CA SER A 90 -1.38 -0.24 -1.71
C SER A 90 -2.87 -0.45 -1.98
N VAL A 91 -3.67 -0.46 -0.90
CA VAL A 91 -5.14 -0.49 -0.95
C VAL A 91 -5.78 0.55 -1.89
N ALA A 92 -5.15 1.72 -2.10
CA ALA A 92 -5.75 2.83 -2.85
C ALA A 92 -6.07 2.43 -4.30
N GLU A 93 -5.06 1.97 -5.03
CA GLU A 93 -5.13 1.67 -6.45
C GLU A 93 -5.82 0.35 -6.80
N VAL A 94 -6.10 -0.51 -5.83
CA VAL A 94 -6.75 -1.81 -6.08
C VAL A 94 -8.13 -1.96 -5.45
N ALA A 95 -8.46 -1.20 -4.40
CA ALA A 95 -9.73 -1.35 -3.70
C ALA A 95 -10.55 -0.06 -3.55
N ILE A 96 -9.90 1.11 -3.46
CA ILE A 96 -10.59 2.38 -3.20
C ILE A 96 -10.91 3.14 -4.49
N ASN A 97 -9.92 3.28 -5.39
CA ASN A 97 -10.03 4.21 -6.51
C ASN A 97 -11.23 3.89 -7.42
N GLN A 98 -11.64 2.63 -7.56
CA GLN A 98 -12.78 2.22 -8.39
C GLN A 98 -14.13 2.75 -7.90
N SER A 99 -14.27 2.98 -6.59
CA SER A 99 -15.49 3.53 -5.98
C SER A 99 -15.41 5.05 -5.84
N LEU A 100 -14.21 5.63 -5.97
CA LEU A 100 -13.98 7.07 -5.81
C LEU A 100 -13.92 7.81 -7.15
N TYR A 101 -13.21 7.27 -8.13
CA TYR A 101 -13.02 7.87 -9.44
C TYR A 101 -14.08 7.38 -10.43
N ALA A 102 -14.74 8.31 -11.12
CA ALA A 102 -15.76 7.98 -12.11
C ALA A 102 -15.23 7.19 -13.32
N ARG A 103 -13.92 7.26 -13.59
CA ARG A 103 -13.27 6.55 -14.70
C ARG A 103 -11.90 6.03 -14.27
N MET A 104 -11.68 4.75 -14.53
CA MET A 104 -10.39 4.08 -14.44
C MET A 104 -10.10 3.38 -15.77
N THR A 105 -8.81 3.22 -16.07
CA THR A 105 -8.27 2.63 -17.31
C THR A 105 -7.95 1.14 -17.18
N TYR A 106 -8.23 0.56 -16.01
CA TYR A 106 -8.12 -0.86 -15.68
C TYR A 106 -9.15 -1.21 -14.61
N ASP A 107 -9.51 -2.49 -14.54
CA ASP A 107 -10.36 -3.11 -13.52
C ASP A 107 -9.47 -3.99 -12.62
N PRO A 108 -9.28 -3.65 -11.33
CA PRO A 108 -8.41 -4.41 -10.44
C PRO A 108 -8.79 -5.89 -10.30
N LEU A 109 -10.06 -6.25 -10.45
CA LEU A 109 -10.52 -7.65 -10.31
C LEU A 109 -10.40 -8.44 -11.61
N LYS A 110 -10.39 -7.78 -12.77
CA LYS A 110 -10.32 -8.44 -14.08
C LYS A 110 -8.92 -8.42 -14.69
N ASP A 111 -8.16 -7.36 -14.47
CA ASP A 111 -6.90 -7.12 -15.17
C ASP A 111 -5.67 -7.48 -14.33
N LEU A 112 -5.85 -7.73 -13.03
CA LEU A 112 -4.80 -8.16 -12.11
C LEU A 112 -5.12 -9.52 -11.48
N ALA A 113 -4.11 -10.38 -11.39
CA ALA A 113 -4.16 -11.62 -10.62
C ALA A 113 -3.42 -11.43 -9.27
N PRO A 114 -4.05 -11.79 -8.14
CA PRO A 114 -3.42 -11.72 -6.83
C PRO A 114 -2.30 -12.76 -6.70
N VAL A 115 -1.22 -12.39 -6.01
CA VAL A 115 -0.10 -13.29 -5.69
C VAL A 115 -0.07 -13.55 -4.18
N THR A 116 0.04 -12.51 -3.35
CA THR A 116 0.03 -12.63 -1.89
C THR A 116 -0.25 -11.28 -1.23
N LEU A 117 -0.81 -11.30 -0.03
CA LEU A 117 -0.83 -10.14 0.85
C LEU A 117 0.58 -9.96 1.43
N ALA A 118 1.27 -8.88 1.06
CA ALA A 118 2.64 -8.66 1.51
C ALA A 118 2.69 -8.21 2.98
N GLY A 119 1.80 -7.30 3.36
CA GLY A 119 1.76 -6.81 4.72
C GLY A 119 0.70 -5.75 4.96
N PHE A 120 0.70 -5.26 6.19
CA PHE A 120 -0.23 -4.26 6.70
C PHE A 120 0.51 -3.31 7.63
N THR A 121 0.06 -2.06 7.68
CA THR A 121 0.51 -1.09 8.67
C THR A 121 -0.68 -0.25 9.14
N PRO A 122 -0.80 0.01 10.46
CA PRO A 122 -1.67 1.06 10.96
C PRO A 122 -1.27 2.42 10.37
N LEU A 123 -2.24 3.34 10.26
CA LEU A 123 -1.89 4.75 10.14
C LEU A 123 -1.73 5.34 11.54
N ILE A 124 -0.85 6.32 11.64
CA ILE A 124 -0.60 7.09 12.85
C ILE A 124 -0.80 8.57 12.53
N LEU A 125 -1.67 9.23 13.30
CA LEU A 125 -1.85 10.67 13.24
C LEU A 125 -0.64 11.32 13.90
N VAL A 126 0.16 12.02 13.09
CA VAL A 126 1.31 12.79 13.54
C VAL A 126 1.12 14.27 13.23
N VAL A 127 1.69 15.13 14.07
CA VAL A 127 1.72 16.58 13.89
C VAL A 127 3.14 17.12 13.97
N HIS A 128 3.39 18.24 13.27
CA HIS A 128 4.61 19.01 13.46
C HIS A 128 4.62 19.66 14.86
N PRO A 129 5.77 19.78 15.56
CA PRO A 129 5.84 20.35 16.91
C PRO A 129 5.32 21.79 17.08
N SER A 130 5.26 22.59 16.01
CA SER A 130 4.65 23.93 16.03
C SER A 130 3.13 23.90 16.21
N VAL A 131 2.48 22.77 15.90
CA VAL A 131 1.09 22.52 16.27
C VAL A 131 1.07 22.22 17.76
N GLN A 132 0.54 23.15 18.54
CA GLN A 132 0.50 23.09 20.01
C GLN A 132 -0.57 22.09 20.53
N ALA A 133 -0.59 20.89 19.96
CA ALA A 133 -1.45 19.78 20.38
C ALA A 133 -0.58 18.59 20.80
N ARG A 134 -0.85 18.06 21.99
CA ARG A 134 -0.24 16.84 22.54
C ARG A 134 -1.20 15.65 22.58
N SER A 135 -2.45 15.88 22.23
CA SER A 135 -3.50 14.87 22.13
C SER A 135 -4.42 15.17 20.95
N VAL A 136 -5.18 14.16 20.50
CA VAL A 136 -6.23 14.35 19.48
C VAL A 136 -7.27 15.37 19.94
N LYS A 137 -7.64 15.36 21.22
CA LYS A 137 -8.57 16.34 21.81
C LYS A 137 -8.06 17.78 21.67
N GLU A 138 -6.79 18.02 21.99
CA GLU A 138 -6.17 19.35 21.83
C GLU A 138 -6.12 19.77 20.36
N LEU A 139 -5.77 18.84 19.45
CA LEU A 139 -5.75 19.10 18.02
C LEU A 139 -7.14 19.52 17.51
N ILE A 140 -8.19 18.79 17.90
CA ILE A 140 -9.58 19.13 17.55
C ILE A 140 -9.95 20.50 18.11
N GLY A 141 -9.61 20.80 19.36
CA GLY A 141 -9.86 22.11 19.97
C GLY A 141 -9.20 23.25 19.18
N LEU A 142 -7.93 23.07 18.79
CA LEU A 142 -7.22 24.04 17.95
C LEU A 142 -7.87 24.21 16.58
N ALA A 143 -8.22 23.13 15.92
CA ALA A 143 -8.84 23.17 14.59
C ALA A 143 -10.22 23.84 14.61
N LYS A 144 -11.03 23.61 15.65
CA LYS A 144 -12.31 24.30 15.85
C LYS A 144 -12.15 25.79 16.11
N ALA A 145 -11.13 26.17 16.86
CA ALA A 145 -10.86 27.58 17.17
C ALA A 145 -10.32 28.35 15.95
N LYS A 146 -9.74 27.66 14.96
CA LYS A 146 -9.08 28.26 13.79
C LYS A 146 -9.42 27.48 12.51
N PRO A 147 -10.69 27.53 12.05
CA PRO A 147 -11.14 26.79 10.88
C PRO A 147 -10.31 27.17 9.63
N GLY A 148 -9.97 26.17 8.82
CA GLY A 148 -9.20 26.33 7.57
C GLY A 148 -7.71 26.62 7.78
N ARG A 149 -7.22 26.76 9.02
CA ARG A 149 -5.83 27.09 9.31
C ARG A 149 -4.88 25.90 9.29
N PHE A 150 -5.39 24.71 9.62
CA PHE A 150 -4.57 23.50 9.69
C PHE A 150 -4.71 22.67 8.43
N THR A 151 -3.60 22.09 7.99
CA THR A 151 -3.53 21.26 6.79
C THR A 151 -3.19 19.82 7.15
N PHE A 152 -3.72 18.87 6.38
CA PHE A 152 -3.30 17.48 6.47
C PHE A 152 -2.85 16.95 5.10
N ALA A 153 -1.81 16.13 5.10
CA ALA A 153 -1.31 15.55 3.85
C ALA A 153 -1.86 14.16 3.56
N SER A 154 -1.72 13.76 2.30
CA SER A 154 -1.86 12.37 1.87
C SER A 154 -0.86 12.05 0.75
N PRO A 155 -0.57 10.76 0.48
CA PRO A 155 0.21 10.34 -0.67
C PRO A 155 -0.55 10.42 -2.02
N GLY A 156 -1.75 11.00 -2.02
CA GLY A 156 -2.59 11.18 -3.20
C GLY A 156 -4.08 11.19 -2.86
N ASN A 157 -4.87 11.77 -3.74
CA ASN A 157 -6.33 11.82 -3.61
C ASN A 157 -6.92 10.41 -3.67
N GLY A 158 -7.69 10.03 -2.64
CA GLY A 158 -8.27 8.70 -2.54
C GLY A 158 -7.39 7.64 -1.88
N SER A 159 -6.21 8.03 -1.39
CA SER A 159 -5.47 7.17 -0.48
C SER A 159 -6.20 7.00 0.86
N VAL A 160 -5.93 5.91 1.61
CA VAL A 160 -6.51 5.72 2.96
C VAL A 160 -6.17 6.83 3.94
N GLN A 161 -5.05 7.52 3.73
CA GLN A 161 -4.65 8.70 4.49
C GLN A 161 -5.53 9.91 4.17
N HIS A 162 -5.91 10.09 2.88
CA HIS A 162 -6.91 11.09 2.51
C HIS A 162 -8.24 10.81 3.20
N LEU A 163 -8.73 9.56 3.09
CA LEU A 163 -9.98 9.14 3.72
C LEU A 163 -9.96 9.30 5.25
N SER A 164 -8.83 9.08 5.90
CA SER A 164 -8.68 9.26 7.36
C SER A 164 -8.81 10.73 7.77
N GLY A 165 -8.25 11.65 6.98
CA GLY A 165 -8.41 13.10 7.20
C GLY A 165 -9.85 13.56 6.98
N GLU A 166 -10.50 13.10 5.91
CA GLU A 166 -11.91 13.41 5.62
C GLU A 166 -12.87 12.82 6.66
N LEU A 167 -12.60 11.60 7.14
CA LEU A 167 -13.33 11.01 8.25
C LEU A 167 -13.15 11.83 9.52
N MET A 168 -11.93 12.29 9.83
CA MET A 168 -11.69 13.17 10.98
C MET A 168 -12.46 14.49 10.86
N LYS A 169 -12.46 15.14 9.68
CA LYS A 169 -13.25 16.36 9.41
C LYS A 169 -14.72 16.14 9.76
N THR A 170 -15.28 15.04 9.28
CA THR A 170 -16.69 14.67 9.45
C THR A 170 -17.04 14.37 10.90
N VAL A 171 -16.32 13.43 11.53
CA VAL A 171 -16.62 12.95 12.89
C VAL A 171 -16.33 14.03 13.92
N ALA A 172 -15.19 14.72 13.82
CA ALA A 172 -14.80 15.74 14.79
C ALA A 172 -15.44 17.10 14.52
N ARG A 173 -16.07 17.31 13.36
CA ARG A 173 -16.62 18.59 12.87
C ARG A 173 -15.55 19.69 12.91
N VAL A 174 -14.45 19.43 12.22
CA VAL A 174 -13.32 20.36 12.08
C VAL A 174 -13.12 20.74 10.62
N ASP A 175 -12.70 21.97 10.39
CA ASP A 175 -12.31 22.45 9.08
C ASP A 175 -10.79 22.47 8.96
N ILE A 176 -10.26 21.48 8.23
CA ILE A 176 -8.84 21.31 7.91
C ILE A 176 -8.68 21.03 6.42
N THR A 177 -7.61 21.55 5.81
CA THR A 177 -7.41 21.52 4.35
C THR A 177 -6.52 20.35 3.94
N HIS A 178 -6.96 19.59 2.94
CA HIS A 178 -6.17 18.50 2.36
C HIS A 178 -5.06 19.04 1.45
N VAL A 179 -3.85 18.48 1.54
CA VAL A 179 -2.72 18.76 0.65
C VAL A 179 -2.20 17.45 0.06
N PRO A 180 -2.47 17.15 -1.22
CA PRO A 180 -2.03 15.90 -1.83
C PRO A 180 -0.58 15.94 -2.31
N TYR A 181 0.12 14.83 -2.11
CA TYR A 181 1.47 14.58 -2.62
C TYR A 181 1.49 13.39 -3.58
N LYS A 182 2.62 13.16 -4.25
CA LYS A 182 2.86 12.00 -5.13
C LYS A 182 3.36 10.75 -4.38
N GLY A 183 3.16 10.70 -3.06
CA GLY A 183 3.64 9.64 -2.18
C GLY A 183 3.86 10.14 -0.75
N GLY A 184 4.10 9.22 0.18
CA GLY A 184 4.24 9.56 1.60
C GLY A 184 5.55 10.26 1.94
N ALA A 185 6.64 9.96 1.24
CA ALA A 185 7.96 10.55 1.50
C ALA A 185 8.01 12.08 1.33
N PRO A 186 7.53 12.66 0.21
CA PRO A 186 7.49 14.12 0.08
C PRO A 186 6.54 14.77 1.11
N ALA A 187 5.43 14.12 1.47
CA ALA A 187 4.55 14.59 2.55
C ALA A 187 5.27 14.63 3.91
N VAL A 188 6.02 13.59 4.27
CA VAL A 188 6.82 13.58 5.51
C VAL A 188 7.88 14.68 5.50
N THR A 189 8.50 14.94 4.35
CA THR A 189 9.50 16.01 4.20
C THR A 189 8.89 17.37 4.57
N ASP A 190 7.74 17.69 3.98
CA ASP A 190 7.03 18.95 4.24
C ASP A 190 6.46 19.03 5.66
N LEU A 191 6.04 17.90 6.25
CA LEU A 191 5.59 17.84 7.64
C LEU A 191 6.72 18.17 8.60
N VAL A 192 7.88 17.56 8.38
CA VAL A 192 9.09 17.80 9.20
C VAL A 192 9.58 19.23 9.02
N GLY A 193 9.43 19.80 7.81
CA GLY A 193 9.72 21.20 7.52
C GLY A 193 8.65 22.19 8.00
N GLY A 194 7.56 21.72 8.61
CA GLY A 194 6.47 22.56 9.13
C GLY A 194 5.58 23.23 8.07
N GLN A 195 5.66 22.79 6.82
CA GLN A 195 4.83 23.31 5.71
C GLN A 195 3.39 22.78 5.77
N ILE A 196 3.23 21.57 6.33
CA ILE A 196 1.92 20.99 6.64
C ILE A 196 1.76 20.74 8.14
N SER A 197 0.52 20.74 8.62
CA SER A 197 0.27 20.66 10.07
C SER A 197 0.27 19.24 10.60
N MET A 198 -0.36 18.32 9.86
CA MET A 198 -0.57 16.95 10.30
C MET A 198 -0.54 15.93 9.15
N PHE A 199 -0.41 14.66 9.48
CA PHE A 199 -0.48 13.56 8.52
C PHE A 199 -0.96 12.28 9.22
N PHE A 200 -1.95 11.61 8.66
CA PHE A 200 -2.22 10.20 8.96
C PHE A 200 -1.23 9.36 8.16
N ALA A 201 -0.03 9.13 8.67
CA ALA A 201 1.03 8.46 7.92
C ALA A 201 1.02 6.95 8.17
N GLY A 202 1.47 6.15 7.20
CA GLY A 202 1.89 4.78 7.52
C GLY A 202 3.07 4.83 8.50
N MET A 203 3.03 4.02 9.56
CA MET A 203 4.02 4.12 10.65
C MET A 203 5.49 4.10 10.17
N PRO A 204 5.91 3.28 9.18
CA PRO A 204 7.33 3.14 8.84
C PRO A 204 8.04 4.41 8.41
N ILE A 205 7.31 5.35 7.79
CA ILE A 205 7.90 6.57 7.25
C ILE A 205 7.95 7.71 8.27
N VAL A 206 7.29 7.57 9.43
CA VAL A 206 7.24 8.62 10.47
C VAL A 206 7.81 8.19 11.81
N MET A 207 7.83 6.89 12.13
CA MET A 207 8.36 6.40 13.40
C MET A 207 9.80 6.86 13.70
N PRO A 208 10.74 6.89 12.73
CA PRO A 208 12.07 7.47 12.97
C PRO A 208 12.04 8.95 13.36
N HIS A 209 11.09 9.73 12.83
CA HIS A 209 10.93 11.15 13.15
C HIS A 209 10.23 11.37 14.49
N VAL A 210 9.28 10.50 14.84
CA VAL A 210 8.62 10.50 16.16
C VAL A 210 9.64 10.15 17.25
N LYS A 211 10.42 9.07 17.08
CA LYS A 211 11.48 8.68 18.02
C LYS A 211 12.55 9.77 18.19
N ALA A 212 12.84 10.52 17.13
CA ALA A 212 13.78 11.65 17.17
C ALA A 212 13.17 12.97 17.67
N GLY A 213 11.89 12.99 18.06
CA GLY A 213 11.20 14.20 18.54
C GLY A 213 10.93 15.27 17.46
N ARG A 214 11.17 14.96 16.18
CA ARG A 214 10.90 15.88 15.06
C ARG A 214 9.42 15.95 14.71
N LEU A 215 8.66 14.91 15.03
CA LEU A 215 7.20 14.84 14.89
C LEU A 215 6.60 14.32 16.20
N ARG A 216 5.33 14.65 16.44
CA ARG A 216 4.58 14.12 17.59
C ARG A 216 3.46 13.19 17.12
N ALA A 217 3.49 11.95 17.56
CA ALA A 217 2.39 11.02 17.39
C ALA A 217 1.25 11.32 18.37
N LEU A 218 0.01 11.26 17.89
CA LEU A 218 -1.19 11.54 18.68
C LEU A 218 -2.08 10.31 18.86
N ALA A 219 -2.30 9.53 17.80
CA ALA A 219 -3.13 8.32 17.85
C ALA A 219 -2.92 7.41 16.62
N VAL A 220 -3.21 6.12 16.74
CA VAL A 220 -3.28 5.17 15.63
C VAL A 220 -4.72 4.95 15.15
N THR A 221 -4.91 4.62 13.87
CA THR A 221 -6.24 4.54 13.22
C THR A 221 -6.90 3.15 13.25
N VAL A 222 -6.28 2.20 13.92
CA VAL A 222 -6.79 0.82 14.06
C VAL A 222 -7.33 0.60 15.47
N THR A 223 -8.12 -0.46 15.64
CA THR A 223 -8.85 -0.74 16.90
C THR A 223 -7.98 -1.17 18.09
N ARG A 224 -6.69 -1.41 17.87
CA ARG A 224 -5.72 -1.77 18.91
C ARG A 224 -4.44 -0.94 18.77
N ARG A 225 -3.76 -0.68 19.88
CA ARG A 225 -2.46 0.00 19.82
C ARG A 225 -1.44 -0.82 19.05
N SER A 226 -0.56 -0.15 18.32
CA SER A 226 0.55 -0.82 17.64
C SER A 226 1.63 -1.20 18.66
N PRO A 227 2.17 -2.43 18.60
CA PRO A 227 3.33 -2.82 19.41
C PRO A 227 4.58 -1.97 19.16
N ALA A 228 4.68 -1.31 18.00
CA ALA A 228 5.79 -0.41 17.68
C ALA A 228 5.71 0.97 18.36
N ALA A 229 4.54 1.31 18.93
CA ALA A 229 4.27 2.54 19.65
C ALA A 229 3.17 2.33 20.72
N PRO A 230 3.39 1.45 21.73
CA PRO A 230 2.37 1.03 22.69
C PRO A 230 1.84 2.18 23.57
N GLU A 231 2.61 3.27 23.69
CA GLU A 231 2.23 4.49 24.39
C GLU A 231 1.22 5.35 23.60
N VAL A 232 1.14 5.18 22.29
CA VAL A 232 0.24 5.95 21.42
C VAL A 232 -1.16 5.32 21.45
N PRO A 233 -2.21 6.07 21.84
CA PRO A 233 -3.57 5.53 21.91
C PRO A 233 -4.15 5.27 20.53
N THR A 234 -5.28 4.56 20.46
CA THR A 234 -6.09 4.52 19.24
C THR A 234 -6.89 5.81 19.08
N MET A 235 -7.40 6.10 17.87
CA MET A 235 -8.33 7.22 17.64
C MET A 235 -9.59 7.10 18.51
N GLU A 236 -10.07 5.87 18.72
CA GLU A 236 -11.23 5.59 19.57
C GLU A 236 -10.94 5.86 21.05
N GLU A 237 -9.80 5.38 21.56
CA GLU A 237 -9.33 5.73 22.92
C GLU A 237 -9.12 7.24 23.09
N ALA A 238 -8.77 7.94 22.01
CA ALA A 238 -8.60 9.38 21.98
C ALA A 238 -9.92 10.17 21.80
N GLY A 239 -11.06 9.47 21.75
CA GLY A 239 -12.40 10.07 21.72
C GLY A 239 -12.95 10.38 20.33
N VAL A 240 -12.38 9.78 19.27
CA VAL A 240 -12.85 9.91 17.89
C VAL A 240 -13.24 8.53 17.35
N PRO A 241 -14.53 8.15 17.45
CA PRO A 241 -14.99 6.82 17.07
C PRO A 241 -15.02 6.61 15.55
N GLY A 242 -15.17 5.36 15.11
CA GLY A 242 -15.36 5.00 13.71
C GLY A 242 -14.08 4.81 12.91
N PHE A 243 -12.92 4.83 13.57
CA PHE A 243 -11.63 4.53 12.95
C PHE A 243 -11.33 3.03 13.05
N ASP A 244 -11.41 2.35 11.90
CA ASP A 244 -10.77 1.07 11.66
C ASP A 244 -10.17 1.09 10.25
N ILE A 245 -9.21 2.00 10.06
CA ILE A 245 -8.57 2.26 8.78
C ILE A 245 -7.13 1.81 8.88
N SER A 246 -6.73 0.98 7.94
CA SER A 246 -5.35 0.55 7.80
C SER A 246 -4.89 0.63 6.36
N ASN A 247 -3.57 0.53 6.19
CA ASN A 247 -2.97 0.44 4.88
C ASN A 247 -2.39 -0.97 4.71
N TRP A 248 -2.90 -1.71 3.74
CA TRP A 248 -2.38 -3.03 3.38
C TRP A 248 -1.75 -3.00 1.99
N PHE A 249 -0.84 -3.94 1.77
CA PHE A 249 -0.01 -4.01 0.57
C PHE A 249 -0.13 -5.36 -0.09
N GLY A 250 -0.62 -5.37 -1.34
CA GLY A 250 -0.84 -6.57 -2.13
C GLY A 250 0.17 -6.72 -3.25
N VAL A 251 0.55 -7.96 -3.56
CA VAL A 251 1.36 -8.30 -4.73
C VAL A 251 0.46 -8.83 -5.82
N TYR A 252 0.59 -8.27 -7.03
CA TYR A 252 -0.23 -8.63 -8.19
C TYR A 252 0.62 -8.77 -9.45
N VAL A 253 0.08 -9.48 -10.43
CA VAL A 253 0.62 -9.60 -11.80
C VAL A 253 -0.52 -9.42 -12.82
N PRO A 254 -0.27 -9.26 -14.13
CA PRO A 254 -1.35 -9.23 -15.12
C PRO A 254 -2.25 -10.48 -15.00
N ALA A 255 -3.57 -10.32 -15.16
CA ALA A 255 -4.55 -11.39 -14.91
C ALA A 255 -4.30 -12.68 -15.70
N ALA A 256 -3.78 -12.56 -16.93
CA ALA A 256 -3.51 -13.71 -17.80
C ALA A 256 -2.20 -14.45 -17.47
N THR A 257 -1.48 -14.07 -16.40
CA THR A 257 -0.20 -14.70 -16.04
C THR A 257 -0.38 -16.20 -15.73
N PRO A 258 0.46 -17.10 -16.26
CA PRO A 258 0.32 -18.53 -16.03
C PRO A 258 0.30 -18.90 -14.53
N LYS A 259 -0.62 -19.78 -14.13
CA LYS A 259 -0.78 -20.22 -12.73
C LYS A 259 0.52 -20.75 -12.12
N ALA A 260 1.36 -21.43 -12.89
CA ALA A 260 2.66 -21.92 -12.43
C ALA A 260 3.63 -20.79 -12.06
N VAL A 261 3.59 -19.66 -12.78
CA VAL A 261 4.40 -18.48 -12.47
C VAL A 261 3.87 -17.77 -11.22
N ILE A 262 2.55 -17.63 -11.10
CA ILE A 262 1.90 -17.10 -9.89
C ILE A 262 2.27 -17.95 -8.67
N ALA A 263 2.22 -19.28 -8.78
CA ALA A 263 2.57 -20.19 -7.69
C ALA A 263 4.04 -20.04 -7.25
N LYS A 264 4.98 -19.89 -8.19
CA LYS A 264 6.39 -19.61 -7.88
C LYS A 264 6.60 -18.26 -7.22
N LEU A 265 5.95 -17.22 -7.72
CA LEU A 265 5.96 -15.89 -7.13
C LEU A 265 5.40 -15.92 -5.70
N ASN A 266 4.24 -16.54 -5.49
CA ASN A 266 3.62 -16.69 -4.17
C ASN A 266 4.57 -17.44 -3.22
N SER A 267 5.07 -18.60 -3.63
CA SER A 267 5.93 -19.43 -2.78
C SER A 267 7.14 -18.66 -2.25
N GLU A 268 7.87 -17.96 -3.12
CA GLU A 268 9.08 -17.24 -2.71
C GLU A 268 8.80 -15.91 -2.03
N MET A 269 7.79 -15.15 -2.48
CA MET A 269 7.36 -13.93 -1.78
C MET A 269 6.91 -14.25 -0.36
N SER A 270 6.03 -15.25 -0.20
CA SER A 270 5.53 -15.68 1.10
C SER A 270 6.66 -16.20 1.98
N ARG A 271 7.61 -16.96 1.44
CA ARG A 271 8.80 -17.39 2.20
C ARG A 271 9.62 -16.20 2.69
N VAL A 272 9.93 -15.25 1.80
CA VAL A 272 10.72 -14.05 2.14
C VAL A 272 10.04 -13.19 3.19
N LEU A 273 8.74 -12.95 3.05
CA LEU A 273 7.92 -12.20 4.02
C LEU A 273 7.86 -12.89 5.39
N ASN A 274 8.09 -14.21 5.44
CA ASN A 274 8.09 -14.97 6.69
C ASN A 274 9.48 -15.14 7.32
N LEU A 275 10.55 -14.63 6.70
CA LEU A 275 11.89 -14.61 7.30
C LEU A 275 11.92 -13.75 8.56
N ALA A 276 12.58 -14.23 9.62
CA ALA A 276 12.63 -13.56 10.92
C ALA A 276 13.21 -12.13 10.82
N ASP A 277 14.30 -11.96 10.09
CA ASP A 277 14.96 -10.66 9.95
C ASP A 277 14.14 -9.64 9.14
N VAL A 278 13.33 -10.11 8.19
CA VAL A 278 12.37 -9.28 7.45
C VAL A 278 11.22 -8.86 8.37
N LYS A 279 10.66 -9.82 9.11
CA LYS A 279 9.59 -9.59 10.10
C LYS A 279 10.00 -8.59 11.16
N GLU A 280 11.12 -8.83 11.84
CA GLU A 280 11.61 -8.00 12.94
C GLU A 280 11.86 -6.56 12.48
N ARG A 281 12.62 -6.39 11.39
CA ARG A 281 12.96 -5.06 10.85
C ARG A 281 11.73 -4.24 10.47
N LEU A 282 10.70 -4.86 9.90
CA LEU A 282 9.47 -4.18 9.49
C LEU A 282 8.54 -3.94 10.69
N ALA A 283 8.48 -4.88 11.63
CA ALA A 283 7.66 -4.77 12.84
C ALA A 283 8.14 -3.64 13.77
N GLU A 284 9.46 -3.42 13.89
CA GLU A 284 10.04 -2.27 14.63
C GLU A 284 9.52 -0.90 14.16
N GLN A 285 9.01 -0.86 12.92
CA GLN A 285 8.50 0.32 12.24
C GLN A 285 6.97 0.32 12.13
N GLY A 286 6.29 -0.67 12.72
CA GLY A 286 4.83 -0.81 12.70
C GLY A 286 4.28 -1.39 11.40
N LEU A 287 5.08 -2.13 10.63
CA LEU A 287 4.63 -2.89 9.47
C LEU A 287 4.69 -4.39 9.77
N GLU A 288 3.55 -5.05 9.67
CA GLU A 288 3.41 -6.49 9.87
C GLU A 288 3.37 -7.17 8.51
N THR A 289 4.26 -8.14 8.28
CA THR A 289 4.30 -8.94 7.05
C THR A 289 3.35 -10.12 7.15
N VAL A 290 2.71 -10.49 6.04
CA VAL A 290 1.74 -11.60 5.99
C VAL A 290 2.27 -12.78 5.17
N GLY A 291 2.36 -12.67 3.85
CA GLY A 291 2.82 -13.76 2.99
C GLY A 291 1.89 -14.97 2.98
N ASN A 292 0.60 -14.76 2.70
CA ASN A 292 -0.44 -15.79 2.67
C ASN A 292 -0.53 -16.50 1.30
N SER A 293 -1.43 -17.49 1.18
CA SER A 293 -1.70 -18.17 -0.09
C SER A 293 -2.43 -17.26 -1.08
N VAL A 294 -2.39 -17.62 -2.37
CA VAL A 294 -3.11 -16.90 -3.45
C VAL A 294 -4.61 -16.84 -3.15
N GLU A 295 -5.20 -17.95 -2.70
CA GLU A 295 -6.63 -18.09 -2.43
C GLU A 295 -7.04 -17.26 -1.21
N GLN A 296 -6.22 -17.29 -0.15
CA GLN A 296 -6.44 -16.45 1.03
C GLN A 296 -6.38 -14.97 0.68
N PHE A 297 -5.45 -14.58 -0.20
CA PHE A 297 -5.36 -13.19 -0.63
C PHE A 297 -6.49 -12.77 -1.55
N ASP A 298 -6.91 -13.60 -2.52
CA ASP A 298 -8.06 -13.28 -3.39
C ASP A 298 -9.34 -13.08 -2.57
N ALA A 299 -9.60 -13.94 -1.58
CA ALA A 299 -10.75 -13.80 -0.69
C ALA A 299 -10.69 -12.49 0.12
N PHE A 300 -9.53 -12.18 0.72
CA PHE A 300 -9.31 -10.91 1.42
C PHE A 300 -9.51 -9.71 0.50
N PHE A 301 -8.93 -9.74 -0.69
CA PHE A 301 -8.97 -8.65 -1.65
C PHE A 301 -10.40 -8.31 -2.08
N ARG A 302 -11.22 -9.32 -2.39
CA ARG A 302 -12.64 -9.15 -2.73
C ARG A 302 -13.44 -8.56 -1.57
N ALA A 303 -13.18 -9.01 -0.35
CA ALA A 303 -13.84 -8.49 0.84
C ALA A 303 -13.48 -7.01 1.08
N GLU A 304 -12.21 -6.65 0.91
CA GLU A 304 -11.75 -5.26 1.09
C GLU A 304 -12.34 -4.31 0.05
N ILE A 305 -12.47 -4.75 -1.20
CA ILE A 305 -13.18 -3.98 -2.24
C ILE A 305 -14.59 -3.61 -1.78
N LEU A 306 -15.35 -4.59 -1.29
CA LEU A 306 -16.72 -4.36 -0.81
C LEU A 306 -16.75 -3.45 0.42
N LYS A 307 -15.78 -3.61 1.33
CA LYS A 307 -15.65 -2.77 2.52
C LYS A 307 -15.44 -1.31 2.15
N TYR A 308 -14.46 -1.02 1.29
CA TYR A 308 -14.15 0.37 0.93
C TYR A 308 -15.24 1.00 0.06
N ASP A 309 -15.88 0.24 -0.81
CA ASP A 309 -17.04 0.69 -1.57
C ASP A 309 -18.18 1.15 -0.65
N LYS A 310 -18.44 0.41 0.44
CA LYS A 310 -19.38 0.83 1.49
C LYS A 310 -18.92 2.11 2.20
N ILE A 311 -17.66 2.17 2.66
CA ILE A 311 -17.09 3.33 3.37
C ILE A 311 -17.19 4.60 2.53
N ILE A 312 -16.88 4.53 1.23
CA ILE A 312 -16.89 5.71 0.35
C ILE A 312 -18.32 6.21 0.14
N ARG A 313 -19.28 5.31 -0.11
CA ARG A 313 -20.70 5.68 -0.22
C ARG A 313 -21.25 6.32 1.05
N GLU A 314 -20.88 5.80 2.22
CA GLU A 314 -21.38 6.29 3.51
C GLU A 314 -20.69 7.59 3.96
N SER A 315 -19.41 7.76 3.67
CA SER A 315 -18.65 8.98 4.03
C SER A 315 -18.93 10.17 3.12
N GLY A 316 -19.42 9.93 1.89
CA GLY A 316 -19.54 10.97 0.87
C GLY A 316 -18.20 11.49 0.37
N ALA A 317 -17.10 10.78 0.65
CA ALA A 317 -15.75 11.13 0.22
C ALA A 317 -15.70 11.28 -1.31
N ARG A 318 -14.94 12.29 -1.75
CA ARG A 318 -14.76 12.60 -3.17
C ARG A 318 -13.26 12.57 -3.53
N PRO A 319 -12.92 12.50 -4.83
CA PRO A 319 -11.54 12.55 -5.29
C PRO A 319 -10.86 13.91 -5.06
N ASP A 320 -11.55 14.95 -4.61
CA ASP A 320 -11.03 16.30 -4.39
C ASP A 320 -10.82 16.64 -2.90
#